data_AF-J7SJ59-F1
#
_entry.id   AF-J7SJ59-F1
#
_cell.length_a   1.000
_cell.length_b   1.000
_cell.length_c   1.000
_cell.angle_alpha   90.00
_cell.angle_beta   90.00
_cell.angle_gamma   90.00
#
_symmetry.space_group_name_H-M   'P 1'
#
loop_
_entity.id
_entity.type
_entity.pdbx_description
1 polymer ?
#
loop_
_entity_poly.entity_id
_entity_poly.type
_entity_poly.pdbx_seq_one_letter_code
_entity_poly.pdbx_strand_id
1 'polypeptide(L)'
;MHEIPVPAYELKRKLMTIADRLLTKNVLLREIKRAQMGVEVNGVLPFNDLIEQVMLPAEEAYATSMHDANEIDLMECIILLNQVLRQISGTLASLRLRYLFVDEFQDTDDVQIQTFQLLQKAMNADCRFFVVGDLKQSIYRFRGARLSAFDQLRKGSLFEWADPYYLTINYRTDHRLLDAFHAVFEGMGQTGCLPYEAKADRLTGRVAVGTAGEELFLSVPVHAKDEEHFFRAVIDVLRQQEARIAGMMRAREEKKLPPLGRAERTIAVLVRTNWQAERLIQAAKQDGIVLHTKSGGDLYQLESTHDLYKLMLALGNSSNPLHLINFIESNYTGLRPGYHVYRGMCTEDCAADLQQDALDEQGLGEEFADIIRRVLERLEEVEHIDESASFACLKATMSIYLVQETKPGKSAHWIVRDFEQIDGDILRSGQGCVRGEPVTYHFACLSDEDMCRGRSRKFP
;
A
#
# COMPACT_ATOMS: atom_id res chain seq x y z
N MET A 1 44.93 -6.94 -2.31
CA MET A 1 43.61 -6.55 -1.79
C MET A 1 43.00 -5.59 -2.78
N HIS A 2 42.01 -6.04 -3.54
CA HIS A 2 41.24 -5.15 -4.41
C HIS A 2 40.18 -4.48 -3.55
N GLU A 3 40.42 -3.22 -3.18
CA GLU A 3 39.41 -2.43 -2.48
C GLU A 3 38.23 -2.21 -3.41
N ILE A 4 37.03 -2.50 -2.90
CA ILE A 4 35.77 -2.21 -3.60
C ILE A 4 35.56 -0.69 -3.55
N PRO A 5 35.53 0.03 -4.69
CA PRO A 5 35.43 1.49 -4.70
C PRO A 5 33.98 1.97 -4.47
N VAL A 6 33.26 1.32 -3.55
CA VAL A 6 31.87 1.62 -3.20
C VAL A 6 31.74 1.58 -1.67
N PRO A 7 31.13 2.61 -1.04
CA PRO A 7 30.88 2.59 0.39
C PRO A 7 30.05 1.36 0.81
N ALA A 8 30.39 0.76 1.95
CA ALA A 8 29.75 -0.47 2.43
C ALA A 8 28.22 -0.36 2.55
N TYR A 9 27.69 0.80 2.99
CA TYR A 9 26.25 1.03 3.08
C TYR A 9 25.56 1.01 1.70
N GLU A 10 26.22 1.56 0.67
CA GLU A 10 25.69 1.59 -0.67
C GLU A 10 25.76 0.20 -1.32
N LEU A 11 26.85 -0.54 -1.08
CA LEU A 11 26.97 -1.93 -1.50
C LEU A 11 25.87 -2.80 -0.87
N LYS A 12 25.66 -2.69 0.44
CA LYS A 12 24.57 -3.36 1.16
C LYS A 12 23.21 -3.06 0.53
N ARG A 13 22.90 -1.78 0.29
CA ARG A 13 21.64 -1.37 -0.33
C ARG A 13 21.45 -1.99 -1.71
N LYS A 14 22.49 -2.02 -2.55
CA LYS A 14 22.42 -2.66 -3.88
C LYS A 14 22.20 -4.16 -3.78
N LEU A 15 22.91 -4.86 -2.89
CA LEU A 15 22.75 -6.30 -2.67
C LEU A 15 21.32 -6.62 -2.19
N MET A 16 20.79 -5.89 -1.20
CA MET A 16 19.40 -6.06 -0.76
C MET A 16 18.40 -5.81 -1.89
N THR A 17 18.61 -4.77 -2.69
CA THR A 17 17.75 -4.50 -3.86
C THR A 17 17.75 -5.67 -4.86
N ILE A 18 18.88 -6.38 -5.00
CA ILE A 18 18.99 -7.56 -5.87
C ILE A 18 18.22 -8.73 -5.25
N ALA A 19 18.39 -8.99 -3.95
CA ALA A 19 17.62 -10.00 -3.23
C ALA A 19 16.12 -9.77 -3.36
N ASP A 20 15.66 -8.56 -3.06
CA ASP A 20 14.24 -8.20 -3.15
C ASP A 20 13.68 -8.42 -4.55
N ARG A 21 14.45 -8.06 -5.59
CA ARG A 21 14.05 -8.26 -6.99
C ARG A 21 13.98 -9.72 -7.42
N LEU A 22 14.83 -10.57 -6.86
CA LEU A 22 14.80 -12.01 -7.11
C LEU A 22 13.62 -12.65 -6.39
N LEU A 23 13.43 -12.34 -5.11
CA LEU A 23 12.30 -12.83 -4.32
C LEU A 23 10.95 -12.37 -4.88
N THR A 24 10.86 -11.12 -5.36
CA THR A 24 9.67 -10.59 -6.04
C THR A 24 9.33 -11.34 -7.33
N LYS A 25 10.25 -12.16 -7.85
CA LYS A 25 10.04 -13.07 -8.99
C LYS A 25 9.97 -14.55 -8.56
N ASN A 26 9.79 -14.81 -7.26
CA ASN A 26 9.80 -16.12 -6.63
C ASN A 26 11.09 -16.91 -6.87
N VAL A 27 12.24 -16.22 -6.94
CA VAL A 27 13.57 -16.84 -7.02
C VAL A 27 14.24 -16.71 -5.66
N LEU A 28 14.44 -17.84 -4.99
CA LEU A 28 15.24 -17.92 -3.77
C LEU A 28 16.72 -17.81 -4.13
N LEU A 29 17.44 -16.91 -3.48
CA LEU A 29 18.85 -16.67 -3.75
C LEU A 29 19.66 -17.95 -3.45
N ARG A 30 19.28 -18.70 -2.40
CA ARG A 30 19.89 -19.94 -1.90
C ARG A 30 19.82 -21.09 -2.90
N GLU A 31 18.92 -21.00 -3.87
CA GLU A 31 18.78 -21.99 -4.95
C GLU A 31 19.59 -21.64 -6.21
N ILE A 32 20.18 -20.44 -6.28
CA ILE A 32 20.94 -19.98 -7.44
C ILE A 32 22.31 -20.65 -7.49
N LYS A 33 22.62 -21.26 -8.64
CA LYS A 33 23.92 -21.91 -8.91
C LYS A 33 24.86 -20.94 -9.63
N ARG A 34 26.18 -21.05 -9.40
CA ARG A 34 27.22 -20.24 -10.09
C ARG A 34 27.04 -20.19 -11.60
N ALA A 35 26.69 -21.31 -12.22
CA ALA A 35 26.46 -21.40 -13.67
C ALA A 35 25.33 -20.49 -14.19
N GLN A 36 24.41 -20.06 -13.32
CA GLN A 36 23.29 -19.17 -13.64
C GLN A 36 23.64 -17.69 -13.43
N MET A 37 24.79 -17.37 -12.81
CA MET A 37 25.20 -16.00 -12.47
C MET A 37 25.93 -15.28 -13.62
N GLY A 38 26.21 -15.99 -14.72
CA GLY A 38 26.95 -15.45 -15.86
C GLY A 38 28.47 -15.45 -15.65
N VAL A 39 29.20 -14.88 -16.61
CA VAL A 39 30.67 -14.79 -16.58
C VAL A 39 31.06 -13.40 -16.12
N GLU A 40 31.99 -13.31 -15.16
CA GLU A 40 32.50 -12.03 -14.69
C GLU A 40 33.25 -11.32 -15.82
N VAL A 41 32.90 -10.05 -16.04
CA VAL A 41 33.61 -9.19 -17.00
C VAL A 41 34.88 -8.68 -16.30
N ASN A 42 36.05 -8.97 -16.88
CA ASN A 42 37.34 -8.53 -16.35
C ASN A 42 37.32 -7.03 -15.97
N GLY A 43 37.65 -6.73 -14.71
CA GLY A 43 37.75 -5.35 -14.20
C GLY A 43 36.53 -4.82 -13.46
N VAL A 44 35.44 -5.60 -13.37
CA VAL A 44 34.30 -5.32 -12.48
C VAL A 44 34.48 -6.13 -11.19
N LEU A 45 33.97 -5.60 -10.08
CA LEU A 45 33.89 -6.25 -8.76
C LEU A 45 33.61 -7.76 -8.86
N PRO A 46 34.18 -8.62 -7.99
CA PRO A 46 33.95 -10.06 -7.98
C PRO A 46 32.51 -10.35 -7.48
N PHE A 47 31.55 -10.03 -8.33
CA PHE A 47 30.13 -9.97 -8.01
C PHE A 47 29.57 -11.37 -7.74
N ASN A 48 30.06 -12.39 -8.45
CA ASN A 48 29.63 -13.76 -8.21
C ASN A 48 30.18 -14.25 -6.86
N ASP A 49 31.43 -13.90 -6.53
CA ASP A 49 32.01 -14.26 -5.24
C ASP A 49 31.30 -13.53 -4.07
N LEU A 50 30.85 -12.27 -4.26
CA LEU A 50 30.03 -11.57 -3.27
C LEU A 50 28.68 -12.26 -3.03
N ILE A 51 28.01 -12.74 -4.08
CA ILE A 51 26.78 -13.51 -3.93
C ILE A 51 27.07 -14.81 -3.16
N GLU A 52 28.06 -15.58 -3.60
CA GLU A 52 28.36 -16.89 -3.03
C GLU A 52 28.86 -16.83 -1.58
N GLN A 53 29.73 -15.88 -1.25
CA GLN A 53 30.38 -15.82 0.06
C GLN A 53 29.60 -15.00 1.08
N VAL A 54 28.69 -14.12 0.65
CA VAL A 54 27.96 -13.22 1.54
C VAL A 54 26.46 -13.44 1.45
N MET A 55 25.87 -13.38 0.25
CA MET A 55 24.41 -13.42 0.13
C MET A 55 23.83 -14.80 0.41
N LEU A 56 24.38 -15.87 -0.17
CA LEU A 56 23.88 -17.23 0.06
C LEU A 56 23.97 -17.64 1.53
N PRO A 57 25.11 -17.46 2.24
CA PRO A 57 25.20 -17.80 3.65
C PRO A 57 24.29 -16.94 4.53
N ALA A 58 24.12 -15.66 4.20
CA ALA A 58 23.22 -14.77 4.94
C ALA A 58 21.74 -15.19 4.80
N GLU A 59 21.32 -15.61 3.60
CA GLU A 59 19.96 -16.10 3.40
C GLU A 59 19.73 -17.47 4.04
N GLU A 60 20.73 -18.36 4.05
CA GLU A 60 20.65 -19.63 4.77
C GLU A 60 20.53 -19.41 6.28
N ALA A 61 21.29 -18.47 6.84
CA ALA A 61 21.16 -18.04 8.23
C ALA A 61 19.78 -17.43 8.52
N TYR A 62 19.27 -16.57 7.62
CA TYR A 62 17.91 -16.01 7.73
C TYR A 62 16.84 -17.11 7.72
N ALA A 63 16.89 -18.02 6.75
CA ALA A 63 15.94 -19.11 6.62
C ALA A 63 15.97 -20.03 7.85
N THR A 64 17.16 -20.30 8.40
CA THR A 64 17.31 -21.08 9.64
C THR A 64 16.68 -20.34 10.82
N SER A 65 16.93 -19.04 10.96
CA SER A 65 16.33 -18.23 12.03
C SER A 65 14.80 -18.19 11.94
N MET A 66 14.24 -18.03 10.74
CA MET A 66 12.79 -18.05 10.51
C MET A 66 12.21 -19.43 10.87
N HIS A 67 12.87 -20.50 10.42
CA HIS A 67 12.45 -21.87 10.72
C HIS A 67 12.48 -22.16 12.22
N ASP A 68 13.55 -21.78 12.92
CA ASP A 68 13.69 -21.99 14.37
C ASP A 68 12.68 -21.18 15.19
N ALA A 69 12.25 -20.03 14.66
CA ALA A 69 11.14 -19.23 15.20
C ALA A 69 9.75 -19.75 14.79
N ASN A 70 9.65 -20.76 13.92
CA ASN A 70 8.41 -21.24 13.31
C ASN A 70 7.64 -20.12 12.56
N GLU A 71 8.39 -19.26 11.88
CA GLU A 71 7.89 -18.15 11.08
C GLU A 71 8.08 -18.42 9.58
N ILE A 72 7.21 -17.80 8.77
CA ILE A 72 7.27 -17.89 7.31
C ILE A 72 7.11 -16.50 6.72
N ASP A 73 7.99 -16.13 5.80
CA ASP A 73 7.85 -14.90 5.02
C ASP A 73 6.65 -15.02 4.06
N LEU A 74 5.81 -13.98 4.01
CA LEU A 74 4.65 -13.94 3.14
C LEU A 74 5.00 -14.19 1.66
N MET A 75 6.17 -13.71 1.20
CA MET A 75 6.63 -13.94 -0.17
C MET A 75 7.08 -15.38 -0.40
N GLU A 76 7.56 -16.08 0.64
CA GLU A 76 7.95 -17.50 0.56
C GLU A 76 6.74 -18.45 0.65
N CYS A 77 5.59 -18.01 1.19
CA CYS A 77 4.39 -18.85 1.33
C CYS A 77 4.01 -19.62 0.05
N ILE A 78 4.05 -18.96 -1.11
CA ILE A 78 3.70 -19.60 -2.38
C ILE A 78 4.76 -20.62 -2.82
N ILE A 79 6.03 -20.34 -2.54
CA ILE A 79 7.16 -21.22 -2.86
C ILE A 79 7.09 -22.48 -1.98
N LEU A 80 6.85 -22.31 -0.68
CA LEU A 80 6.67 -23.42 0.26
C LEU A 80 5.43 -24.25 -0.09
N LEU A 81 4.31 -23.62 -0.43
CA LEU A 81 3.12 -24.33 -0.89
C LEU A 81 3.41 -25.15 -2.14
N ASN A 82 4.14 -24.58 -3.11
CA ASN A 82 4.59 -25.31 -4.28
C ASN A 82 5.42 -26.55 -3.91
N GLN A 83 6.43 -26.37 -3.03
CA GLN A 83 7.29 -27.47 -2.57
C GLN A 83 6.51 -28.58 -1.89
N VAL A 84 5.58 -28.24 -0.99
CA VAL A 84 4.70 -29.21 -0.30
C VAL A 84 3.83 -29.96 -1.32
N LEU A 85 3.20 -29.26 -2.27
CA LEU A 85 2.36 -29.89 -3.29
C LEU A 85 3.15 -30.79 -4.24
N ARG A 86 4.44 -30.52 -4.48
CA ARG A 86 5.31 -31.41 -5.28
C ARG A 86 5.63 -32.72 -4.55
N GLN A 87 5.66 -32.71 -3.23
CA GLN A 87 5.94 -33.89 -2.40
C GLN A 87 4.69 -34.76 -2.18
N ILE A 88 3.50 -34.18 -2.29
CA ILE A 88 2.24 -34.91 -2.16
C ILE A 88 2.07 -35.90 -3.32
N SER A 89 2.05 -37.19 -2.98
CA SER A 89 1.72 -38.27 -3.90
C SER A 89 0.24 -38.59 -3.80
N GLY A 90 -0.52 -38.31 -4.87
CA GLY A 90 -1.96 -38.60 -4.93
C GLY A 90 -2.84 -37.39 -4.63
N THR A 91 -4.05 -37.66 -4.13
CA THR A 91 -5.06 -36.64 -3.87
C THR A 91 -5.19 -36.37 -2.37
N LEU A 92 -5.40 -35.10 -2.01
CA LEU A 92 -5.67 -34.68 -0.65
C LEU A 92 -7.15 -34.89 -0.35
N ALA A 93 -7.47 -35.93 0.41
CA ALA A 93 -8.85 -36.31 0.71
C ALA A 93 -9.67 -35.20 1.39
N SER A 94 -9.01 -34.28 2.12
CA SER A 94 -9.60 -33.12 2.78
C SER A 94 -9.93 -31.96 1.82
N LEU A 95 -9.30 -31.91 0.64
CA LEU A 95 -9.41 -30.79 -0.29
C LEU A 95 -10.28 -31.17 -1.49
N ARG A 96 -11.60 -31.25 -1.27
CA ARG A 96 -12.59 -31.67 -2.28
C ARG A 96 -13.29 -30.47 -2.93
N LEU A 97 -12.55 -29.66 -3.67
CA LEU A 97 -13.15 -28.60 -4.49
C LEU A 97 -13.42 -29.13 -5.90
N ARG A 98 -14.63 -28.88 -6.40
CA ARG A 98 -15.01 -29.24 -7.78
C ARG A 98 -14.57 -28.23 -8.82
N TYR A 99 -14.28 -27.00 -8.39
CA TYR A 99 -13.94 -25.90 -9.26
C TYR A 99 -12.86 -25.04 -8.62
N LEU A 100 -11.85 -24.69 -9.43
CA LEU A 100 -10.82 -23.72 -9.10
C LEU A 100 -10.96 -22.56 -10.08
N PHE A 101 -11.03 -21.34 -9.57
CA PHE A 101 -11.13 -20.13 -10.36
C PHE A 101 -9.93 -19.23 -10.05
N VAL A 102 -9.25 -18.75 -11.09
CA VAL A 102 -8.21 -17.73 -10.96
C VAL A 102 -8.53 -16.58 -11.89
N ASP A 103 -8.71 -15.40 -11.32
CA ASP A 103 -8.88 -14.14 -12.05
C ASP A 103 -7.53 -13.42 -12.18
N GLU A 104 -7.46 -12.43 -13.07
CA GLU A 104 -6.24 -11.64 -13.35
C GLU A 104 -5.01 -12.51 -13.70
N PHE A 105 -5.24 -13.62 -14.40
CA PHE A 105 -4.21 -14.63 -14.67
C PHE A 105 -3.00 -14.09 -15.46
N GLN A 106 -3.16 -12.99 -16.21
CA GLN A 106 -2.06 -12.33 -16.91
C GLN A 106 -0.94 -11.81 -15.98
N ASP A 107 -1.23 -11.65 -14.69
CA ASP A 107 -0.29 -11.15 -13.69
C ASP A 107 0.33 -12.26 -12.85
N THR A 108 0.17 -13.53 -13.27
CA THR A 108 0.75 -14.69 -12.61
C THR A 108 2.16 -15.01 -13.10
N ASP A 109 3.01 -15.47 -12.18
CA ASP A 109 4.36 -15.96 -12.48
C ASP A 109 4.41 -17.51 -12.57
N ASP A 110 5.54 -18.04 -13.05
CA ASP A 110 5.71 -19.48 -13.29
C ASP A 110 5.48 -20.34 -12.03
N VAL A 111 5.89 -19.86 -10.84
CA VAL A 111 5.73 -20.60 -9.58
C VAL A 111 4.25 -20.66 -9.20
N GLN A 112 3.50 -19.57 -9.36
CA GLN A 112 2.06 -19.55 -9.15
C GLN A 112 1.33 -20.49 -10.11
N ILE A 113 1.65 -20.42 -11.41
CA ILE A 113 1.06 -21.29 -12.44
C ILE A 113 1.28 -22.76 -12.08
N GLN A 114 2.52 -23.14 -11.75
CA GLN A 114 2.83 -24.50 -11.34
C GLN A 114 2.09 -24.91 -10.06
N THR A 115 1.99 -24.00 -9.09
CA THR A 115 1.27 -24.24 -7.84
C THR A 115 -0.20 -24.54 -8.10
N PHE A 116 -0.87 -23.77 -8.96
CA PHE A 116 -2.27 -24.01 -9.31
C PHE A 116 -2.48 -25.37 -10.02
N GLN A 117 -1.57 -25.76 -10.91
CA GLN A 117 -1.64 -27.06 -11.58
C GLN A 117 -1.44 -28.23 -10.59
N LEU A 118 -0.50 -28.10 -9.66
CA LEU A 118 -0.29 -29.10 -8.61
C LEU A 118 -1.46 -29.15 -7.63
N LEU A 119 -2.06 -28.00 -7.32
CA LEU A 119 -3.24 -27.91 -6.47
C LEU A 119 -4.44 -28.61 -7.13
N GLN A 120 -4.68 -28.38 -8.42
CA GLN A 120 -5.70 -29.09 -9.18
C GLN A 120 -5.47 -30.61 -9.15
N LYS A 121 -4.23 -31.06 -9.34
CA LYS A 121 -3.86 -32.48 -9.23
C LYS A 121 -4.14 -33.05 -7.83
N ALA A 122 -3.82 -32.29 -6.79
CA ALA A 122 -4.07 -32.70 -5.41
C ALA A 122 -5.57 -32.77 -5.07
N MET A 123 -6.43 -31.99 -5.73
CA MET A 123 -7.89 -31.97 -5.51
C MET A 123 -8.66 -33.11 -6.18
N ASN A 124 -7.98 -34.01 -6.92
CA ASN A 124 -8.53 -35.05 -7.81
C ASN A 124 -8.89 -34.54 -9.22
N ALA A 125 -8.87 -35.44 -10.22
CA ALA A 125 -9.08 -35.16 -11.64
C ALA A 125 -10.48 -34.59 -11.98
N ASP A 126 -11.43 -34.67 -11.05
CA ASP A 126 -12.77 -34.07 -11.20
C ASP A 126 -12.78 -32.55 -10.97
N CYS A 127 -11.69 -31.96 -10.45
CA CYS A 127 -11.59 -30.52 -10.24
C CYS A 127 -11.44 -29.79 -11.58
N ARG A 128 -12.42 -28.94 -11.91
CA ARG A 128 -12.40 -28.09 -13.11
C ARG A 128 -11.70 -26.78 -12.83
N PHE A 129 -10.62 -26.51 -13.57
CA PHE A 129 -9.86 -25.28 -13.44
C PHE A 129 -10.27 -24.27 -14.51
N PHE A 130 -10.65 -23.06 -14.08
CA PHE A 130 -11.07 -21.96 -14.92
C PHE A 130 -10.18 -20.74 -14.64
N VAL A 131 -9.63 -20.15 -15.70
CA VAL A 131 -8.79 -18.96 -15.61
C VAL A 131 -9.40 -17.82 -16.42
N VAL A 132 -9.30 -16.61 -15.89
CA VAL A 132 -9.71 -15.36 -16.55
C VAL A 132 -8.55 -14.39 -16.52
N GLY A 133 -8.37 -13.64 -17.60
CA GLY A 133 -7.43 -12.53 -17.62
C GLY A 133 -7.31 -11.90 -19.00
N ASP A 134 -6.53 -10.84 -19.08
CA ASP A 134 -6.29 -10.07 -20.30
C ASP A 134 -4.81 -9.69 -20.41
N LEU A 135 -4.10 -10.25 -21.39
CA LEU A 135 -2.68 -9.94 -21.63
C LEU A 135 -2.42 -8.44 -21.85
N LYS A 136 -3.40 -7.69 -22.36
CA LYS A 136 -3.31 -6.24 -22.56
C LYS A 136 -3.27 -5.46 -21.24
N GLN A 137 -3.66 -6.11 -20.13
CA GLN A 137 -3.71 -5.54 -18.78
C GLN A 137 -2.58 -6.06 -17.88
N SER A 138 -1.63 -6.82 -18.41
CA SER A 138 -0.48 -7.31 -17.65
C SER A 138 0.44 -6.14 -17.26
N ILE A 139 0.41 -5.76 -15.98
CA ILE A 139 1.18 -4.63 -15.43
C ILE A 139 2.17 -5.06 -14.34
N TYR A 140 2.12 -6.31 -13.89
CA TYR A 140 2.98 -6.84 -12.82
C TYR A 140 4.25 -7.56 -13.32
N ARG A 141 4.73 -7.26 -14.53
CA ARG A 141 5.99 -7.85 -15.07
C ARG A 141 7.20 -7.65 -14.15
N PHE A 142 7.23 -6.57 -13.37
CA PHE A 142 8.29 -6.34 -12.38
C PHE A 142 8.27 -7.36 -11.23
N ARG A 143 7.13 -8.01 -10.99
CA ARG A 143 6.92 -9.14 -10.06
C ARG A 143 7.00 -10.52 -10.71
N GLY A 144 7.60 -10.62 -11.90
CA GLY A 144 7.80 -11.91 -12.56
C GLY A 144 6.65 -12.40 -13.41
N ALA A 145 5.52 -11.68 -13.47
CA ALA A 145 4.45 -11.98 -14.41
C ALA A 145 4.96 -11.99 -15.86
N ARG A 146 4.48 -12.94 -16.66
CA ARG A 146 4.91 -13.12 -18.04
C ARG A 146 3.74 -13.00 -19.01
N LEU A 147 3.99 -12.33 -20.14
CA LEU A 147 3.04 -12.27 -21.26
C LEU A 147 2.72 -13.65 -21.85
N SER A 148 3.54 -14.66 -21.55
CA SER A 148 3.33 -16.06 -21.94
C SER A 148 2.58 -16.88 -20.89
N ALA A 149 2.03 -16.29 -19.82
CA ALA A 149 1.38 -17.03 -18.73
C ALA A 149 0.33 -18.04 -19.24
N PHE A 150 -0.57 -17.61 -20.13
CA PHE A 150 -1.58 -18.49 -20.74
C PHE A 150 -0.97 -19.60 -21.62
N ASP A 151 0.10 -19.29 -22.37
CA ASP A 151 0.80 -20.28 -23.19
C ASP A 151 1.50 -21.33 -22.32
N GLN A 152 2.13 -20.89 -21.22
CA GLN A 152 2.80 -21.77 -20.26
C GLN A 152 1.81 -22.69 -19.57
N LEU A 153 0.66 -22.13 -19.14
CA LEU A 153 -0.43 -22.90 -18.56
C LEU A 153 -0.83 -24.08 -19.46
N ARG A 154 -0.87 -23.87 -20.79
CA ARG A 154 -1.20 -24.92 -21.78
C ARG A 154 -0.03 -25.87 -22.07
N LYS A 155 1.15 -25.33 -22.40
CA LYS A 155 2.31 -26.13 -22.86
C LYS A 155 2.89 -27.05 -21.78
N GLY A 156 2.72 -26.70 -20.50
CA GLY A 156 3.17 -27.48 -19.35
C GLY A 156 2.04 -28.14 -18.54
N SER A 157 0.80 -28.13 -19.05
CA SER A 157 -0.34 -28.62 -18.29
C SER A 157 -0.29 -30.12 -18.06
N LEU A 158 -0.67 -30.52 -16.84
CA LEU A 158 -0.99 -31.91 -16.51
C LEU A 158 -2.37 -32.33 -17.04
N PHE A 159 -3.17 -31.38 -17.52
CA PHE A 159 -4.57 -31.54 -17.92
C PHE A 159 -4.84 -30.91 -19.29
N GLU A 160 -5.78 -31.47 -20.03
CA GLU A 160 -6.24 -30.87 -21.29
C GLU A 160 -7.02 -29.57 -21.03
N TRP A 161 -6.72 -28.53 -21.81
CA TRP A 161 -7.41 -27.25 -21.77
C TRP A 161 -8.35 -27.12 -22.96
N ALA A 162 -9.57 -26.65 -22.70
CA ALA A 162 -10.49 -26.24 -23.77
C ALA A 162 -9.93 -25.02 -24.53
N ASP A 163 -10.44 -24.80 -25.74
CA ASP A 163 -10.11 -23.59 -26.49
C ASP A 163 -10.57 -22.33 -25.73
N PRO A 164 -9.79 -21.24 -25.81
CA PRO A 164 -10.10 -20.01 -25.09
C PRO A 164 -11.42 -19.40 -25.58
N TYR A 165 -12.22 -18.90 -24.63
CA TYR A 165 -13.42 -18.14 -24.93
C TYR A 165 -13.13 -16.64 -24.79
N TYR A 166 -13.35 -15.88 -25.86
CA TYR A 166 -13.07 -14.45 -25.90
C TYR A 166 -14.32 -13.62 -25.64
N LEU A 167 -14.20 -12.63 -24.75
CA LEU A 167 -15.27 -11.69 -24.41
C LEU A 167 -15.00 -10.33 -25.05
N THR A 168 -15.76 -9.98 -26.10
CA THR A 168 -15.60 -8.71 -26.83
C THR A 168 -16.66 -7.67 -26.49
N ILE A 169 -17.66 -8.02 -25.67
CA ILE A 169 -18.72 -7.09 -25.26
C ILE A 169 -18.31 -6.37 -23.97
N ASN A 170 -18.17 -5.05 -24.04
CA ASN A 170 -17.90 -4.19 -22.91
C ASN A 170 -19.21 -3.58 -22.38
N TYR A 171 -19.46 -3.78 -21.09
CA TYR A 171 -20.66 -3.31 -20.39
C TYR A 171 -20.41 -2.08 -19.51
N ARG A 172 -19.18 -1.55 -19.47
CA ARG A 172 -18.75 -0.52 -18.51
C ARG A 172 -18.56 0.85 -19.14
N THR A 173 -18.00 0.89 -20.34
CA THR A 173 -17.46 2.10 -20.96
C THR A 173 -18.35 2.56 -22.11
N ASP A 174 -18.49 3.88 -22.24
CA ASP A 174 -19.19 4.49 -23.38
C ASP A 174 -18.57 4.02 -24.71
N HIS A 175 -19.42 3.64 -25.67
CA HIS A 175 -18.94 3.08 -26.93
C HIS A 175 -18.01 4.04 -27.71
N ARG A 176 -18.20 5.37 -27.58
CA ARG A 176 -17.34 6.38 -28.22
C ARG A 176 -15.94 6.40 -27.64
N LEU A 177 -15.80 6.11 -26.34
CA LEU A 177 -14.49 5.95 -25.70
C LEU A 177 -13.82 4.65 -26.15
N LEU A 178 -14.57 3.56 -26.32
CA LEU A 178 -14.03 2.32 -26.86
C LEU A 178 -13.47 2.52 -28.28
N ASP A 179 -14.16 3.28 -29.12
CA ASP A 179 -13.66 3.61 -30.47
C ASP A 179 -12.37 4.45 -30.41
N ALA A 180 -12.28 5.43 -29.49
CA ALA A 180 -11.06 6.21 -29.29
C ALA A 180 -9.88 5.34 -28.80
N PHE A 181 -10.13 4.46 -27.81
CA PHE A 181 -9.12 3.54 -27.31
C PHE A 181 -8.67 2.53 -28.36
N HIS A 182 -9.59 2.05 -29.20
CA HIS A 182 -9.28 1.12 -30.28
C HIS A 182 -8.23 1.70 -31.23
N ALA A 183 -8.38 2.96 -31.66
CA ALA A 183 -7.42 3.62 -32.55
C ALA A 183 -6.02 3.73 -31.91
N VAL A 184 -5.95 4.07 -30.62
CA VAL A 184 -4.69 4.14 -29.88
C VAL A 184 -4.04 2.76 -29.75
N PHE A 185 -4.81 1.76 -29.31
CA PHE A 185 -4.30 0.40 -29.09
C PHE A 185 -3.92 -0.31 -30.37
N GLU A 186 -4.61 -0.05 -31.49
CA GLU A 186 -4.22 -0.56 -32.80
C GLU A 186 -2.84 -0.02 -33.21
N GLY A 187 -2.59 1.28 -33.05
CA GLY A 187 -1.26 1.86 -33.30
C GLY A 187 -0.17 1.29 -32.38
N MET A 188 -0.50 1.06 -31.11
CA MET A 188 0.41 0.39 -30.17
C MET A 188 0.67 -1.08 -30.53
N GLY A 189 -0.33 -1.76 -31.09
CA GLY A 189 -0.21 -3.13 -31.60
C GLY A 189 0.72 -3.21 -32.80
N GLN A 190 0.57 -2.30 -33.76
CA GLN A 190 1.41 -2.22 -34.97
C GLN A 190 2.89 -1.96 -34.64
N THR A 191 3.16 -1.22 -33.56
CA THR A 191 4.52 -0.93 -33.09
C THR A 191 5.09 -1.99 -32.15
N GLY A 192 4.31 -3.02 -31.81
CA GLY A 192 4.70 -4.09 -30.87
C GLY A 192 4.76 -3.63 -29.41
N CYS A 193 4.24 -2.45 -29.08
CA CYS A 193 4.18 -1.94 -27.72
C CYS A 193 3.09 -2.61 -26.87
N LEU A 194 2.03 -3.12 -27.51
CA LEU A 194 0.91 -3.79 -26.87
C LEU A 194 0.58 -5.07 -27.66
N PRO A 195 0.32 -6.23 -27.02
CA PRO A 195 -0.17 -7.42 -27.71
C PRO A 195 -1.66 -7.23 -28.07
N TYR A 196 -1.93 -6.43 -29.11
CA TYR A 196 -3.28 -6.05 -29.54
C TYR A 196 -3.50 -6.43 -30.99
N GLU A 197 -4.47 -7.31 -31.25
CA GLU A 197 -4.92 -7.70 -32.58
C GLU A 197 -6.28 -7.06 -32.89
N ALA A 198 -6.32 -6.11 -33.83
CA ALA A 198 -7.51 -5.30 -34.10
C ALA A 198 -8.79 -6.10 -34.38
N LYS A 199 -8.70 -7.25 -35.05
CA LYS A 199 -9.87 -8.09 -35.37
C LYS A 199 -10.38 -8.89 -34.17
N ALA A 200 -9.47 -9.36 -33.31
CA ALA A 200 -9.81 -10.23 -32.19
C ALA A 200 -10.13 -9.43 -30.92
N ASP A 201 -9.42 -8.32 -30.67
CA ASP A 201 -9.46 -7.58 -29.42
C ASP A 201 -10.42 -6.37 -29.43
N ARG A 202 -11.00 -6.01 -30.58
CA ARG A 202 -11.91 -4.85 -30.65
C ARG A 202 -13.13 -5.08 -29.76
N LEU A 203 -13.26 -4.23 -28.75
CA LEU A 203 -14.41 -4.23 -27.86
C LEU A 203 -15.60 -3.50 -28.49
N THR A 204 -16.79 -4.00 -28.23
CA THR A 204 -18.06 -3.38 -28.63
C THR A 204 -18.91 -3.10 -27.40
N GLY A 205 -19.54 -1.94 -27.34
CA GLY A 205 -20.37 -1.52 -26.22
C GLY A 205 -21.66 -0.87 -26.69
N ARG A 206 -22.70 -0.91 -25.85
CA ARG A 206 -23.97 -0.19 -26.08
C ARG A 206 -24.20 0.94 -25.07
N VAL A 207 -23.27 1.13 -24.14
CA VAL A 207 -23.35 2.20 -23.14
C VAL A 207 -23.15 3.53 -23.87
N ALA A 208 -24.09 4.45 -23.66
CA ALA A 208 -24.01 5.82 -24.15
C ALA A 208 -24.35 6.76 -22.98
N VAL A 209 -23.36 7.53 -22.52
CA VAL A 209 -23.54 8.56 -21.51
C VAL A 209 -24.00 9.87 -22.15
N GLY A 210 -24.77 10.68 -21.43
CA GLY A 210 -25.30 11.96 -21.93
C GLY A 210 -24.25 13.06 -22.19
N THR A 211 -22.97 12.79 -21.95
CA THR A 211 -21.83 13.69 -22.19
C THR A 211 -21.54 13.83 -23.69
N ALA A 212 -21.15 15.03 -24.15
CA ALA A 212 -20.77 15.24 -25.54
C ALA A 212 -19.47 14.49 -25.88
N GLY A 213 -19.31 14.04 -27.14
CA GLY A 213 -18.20 13.17 -27.53
C GLY A 213 -16.81 13.78 -27.28
N GLU A 214 -16.65 15.06 -27.58
CA GLU A 214 -15.40 15.83 -27.38
C GLU A 214 -14.98 15.95 -25.91
N GLU A 215 -15.92 15.76 -24.99
CA GLU A 215 -15.70 15.88 -23.54
C GLU A 215 -15.36 14.53 -22.89
N LEU A 216 -15.53 13.42 -23.61
CA LEU A 216 -15.22 12.10 -23.09
C LEU A 216 -13.72 11.83 -23.06
N PHE A 217 -12.99 12.33 -24.06
CA PHE A 217 -11.57 12.11 -24.21
C PHE A 217 -10.86 13.44 -24.51
N LEU A 218 -10.24 14.01 -23.48
CA LEU A 218 -9.52 15.28 -23.56
C LEU A 218 -8.02 15.02 -23.47
N SER A 219 -7.28 15.50 -24.47
CA SER A 219 -5.81 15.50 -24.43
C SER A 219 -5.33 16.86 -23.94
N VAL A 220 -4.53 16.86 -22.88
CA VAL A 220 -3.93 18.06 -22.31
C VAL A 220 -2.43 18.05 -22.61
N PRO A 221 -1.93 18.95 -23.47
CA PRO A 221 -0.52 18.98 -23.81
C PRO A 221 0.29 19.43 -22.60
N VAL A 222 1.25 18.60 -22.19
CA VAL A 222 2.17 18.90 -21.10
C VAL A 222 3.61 18.76 -21.59
N HIS A 223 4.46 19.75 -21.27
CA HIS A 223 5.88 19.64 -21.54
C HIS A 223 6.54 18.71 -20.52
N ALA A 224 7.04 17.56 -20.97
CA ALA A 224 7.58 16.51 -20.11
C ALA A 224 8.77 16.92 -19.21
N LYS A 225 9.42 18.06 -19.47
CA LYS A 225 10.53 18.59 -18.66
C LYS A 225 10.09 19.60 -17.60
N ASP A 226 8.84 20.05 -17.64
CA ASP A 226 8.29 21.03 -16.71
C ASP A 226 7.27 20.34 -15.80
N GLU A 227 7.77 19.79 -14.69
CA GLU A 227 6.96 19.07 -13.70
C GLU A 227 5.94 19.99 -13.03
N GLU A 228 6.29 21.26 -12.77
CA GLU A 228 5.36 22.22 -12.17
C GLU A 228 4.21 22.54 -13.12
N HIS A 229 4.48 22.65 -14.42
CA HIS A 229 3.43 22.79 -15.42
C HIS A 229 2.55 21.54 -15.50
N PHE A 230 3.12 20.34 -15.41
CA PHE A 230 2.34 19.10 -15.36
C PHE A 230 1.33 19.10 -14.19
N PHE A 231 1.78 19.37 -12.96
CA PHE A 231 0.89 19.35 -11.80
C PHE A 231 -0.18 20.45 -11.86
N ARG A 232 0.18 21.67 -12.31
CA ARG A 232 -0.78 22.76 -12.52
C ARG A 232 -1.85 22.39 -13.55
N ALA A 233 -1.45 21.82 -14.68
CA ALA A 233 -2.38 21.40 -15.72
C ALA A 233 -3.38 20.35 -15.20
N VAL A 234 -2.92 19.38 -14.40
CA VAL A 234 -3.81 18.39 -13.77
C VAL A 234 -4.79 19.06 -12.81
N ILE A 235 -4.32 19.99 -11.97
CA ILE A 235 -5.17 20.76 -11.03
C ILE A 235 -6.23 21.58 -11.77
N ASP A 236 -5.86 22.24 -12.86
CA ASP A 236 -6.78 23.01 -13.70
C ASP A 236 -7.88 22.13 -14.30
N VAL A 237 -7.51 20.94 -14.78
CA VAL A 237 -8.49 19.94 -15.25
C VAL A 237 -9.42 19.50 -14.13
N LEU A 238 -8.90 19.25 -12.93
CA LEU A 238 -9.73 18.86 -11.78
C LEU A 238 -10.75 19.94 -11.42
N ARG A 239 -10.34 21.21 -11.40
CA ARG A 239 -11.27 22.34 -11.18
C ARG A 239 -12.35 22.41 -12.24
N GLN A 240 -11.98 22.21 -13.51
CA GLN A 240 -12.96 22.18 -14.61
C GLN A 240 -13.97 21.04 -14.43
N GLN A 241 -13.52 19.85 -14.01
CA GLN A 241 -14.41 18.71 -13.75
C GLN A 241 -15.30 18.93 -12.51
N GLU A 242 -14.77 19.52 -11.44
CA GLU A 242 -15.55 19.86 -10.24
C GLU A 242 -16.65 20.89 -10.58
N ALA A 243 -16.29 21.96 -11.29
CA ALA A 243 -17.24 22.98 -11.74
C ALA A 243 -18.33 22.38 -12.64
N ARG A 244 -17.96 21.42 -13.49
CA ARG A 244 -18.90 20.68 -14.35
C ARG A 244 -19.87 19.83 -13.53
N ILE A 245 -19.38 19.05 -12.57
CA ILE A 245 -20.22 18.24 -11.68
C ILE A 245 -21.19 19.15 -10.91
N ALA A 246 -20.71 20.27 -10.37
CA ALA A 246 -21.56 21.26 -9.70
C ALA A 246 -22.61 21.88 -10.65
N GLY A 247 -22.24 22.16 -11.90
CA GLY A 247 -23.17 22.61 -12.94
C GLY A 247 -24.25 21.57 -13.26
N MET A 248 -23.87 20.29 -13.41
CA MET A 248 -24.80 19.19 -13.64
C MET A 248 -25.75 18.99 -12.45
N MET A 249 -25.26 19.14 -11.21
CA MET A 249 -26.09 19.08 -10.01
C MET A 249 -27.15 20.19 -10.00
N ARG A 250 -26.75 21.45 -10.25
CA ARG A 250 -27.66 22.60 -10.35
C ARG A 250 -28.71 22.41 -11.46
N ALA A 251 -28.29 22.00 -12.65
CA ALA A 251 -29.21 21.77 -13.77
C ALA A 251 -30.21 20.63 -13.49
N ARG A 252 -29.81 19.61 -12.73
CA ARG A 252 -30.74 18.55 -12.30
C ARG A 252 -31.72 19.05 -11.24
N GLU A 253 -31.26 19.88 -10.31
CA GLU A 253 -32.11 20.53 -9.30
C GLU A 253 -33.19 21.41 -9.94
N GLU A 254 -32.82 22.27 -10.90
CA GLU A 254 -33.77 23.10 -11.67
C GLU A 254 -34.82 22.26 -12.40
N LYS A 255 -34.42 21.08 -12.92
CA LYS A 255 -35.29 20.14 -13.62
C LYS A 255 -36.03 19.17 -12.69
N LYS A 256 -35.87 19.30 -11.37
CA LYS A 256 -36.43 18.38 -10.35
C LYS A 256 -36.07 16.91 -10.57
N LEU A 257 -34.86 16.66 -11.07
CA LEU A 257 -34.30 15.32 -11.26
C LEU A 257 -33.49 14.88 -10.03
N PRO A 258 -33.32 13.57 -9.81
CA PRO A 258 -32.48 13.07 -8.72
C PRO A 258 -31.04 13.59 -8.86
N PRO A 259 -30.37 13.95 -7.73
CA PRO A 259 -28.98 14.37 -7.77
C PRO A 259 -28.08 13.25 -8.32
N LEU A 260 -26.88 13.61 -8.74
CA LEU A 260 -25.88 12.64 -9.17
C LEU A 260 -25.53 11.68 -8.03
N GLY A 261 -25.46 10.39 -8.34
CA GLY A 261 -24.99 9.38 -7.41
C GLY A 261 -23.54 9.61 -6.97
N ARG A 262 -23.09 8.90 -5.93
CA ARG A 262 -21.70 9.00 -5.46
C ARG A 262 -20.70 8.69 -6.59
N ALA A 263 -20.90 7.58 -7.30
CA ALA A 263 -20.03 7.17 -8.41
C ALA A 263 -19.98 8.20 -9.56
N GLU A 264 -21.11 8.86 -9.88
CA GLU A 264 -21.17 9.91 -10.92
C GLU A 264 -20.42 11.19 -10.51
N ARG A 265 -20.15 11.37 -9.21
CA ARG A 265 -19.41 12.52 -8.65
C ARG A 265 -17.96 12.20 -8.31
N THR A 266 -17.58 10.93 -8.31
CA THR A 266 -16.23 10.50 -7.96
C THR A 266 -15.30 10.75 -9.14
N ILE A 267 -14.25 11.54 -8.91
CA ILE A 267 -13.14 11.69 -9.85
C ILE A 267 -12.00 10.79 -9.37
N ALA A 268 -11.49 9.93 -10.25
CA ALA A 268 -10.30 9.15 -10.00
C ALA A 268 -9.13 9.73 -10.79
N VAL A 269 -8.02 10.00 -10.10
CA VAL A 269 -6.77 10.46 -10.72
C VAL A 269 -5.77 9.32 -10.72
N LEU A 270 -5.31 8.93 -11.90
CA LEU A 270 -4.32 7.88 -12.07
C LEU A 270 -2.98 8.51 -12.45
N VAL A 271 -1.94 8.22 -11.66
CA VAL A 271 -0.56 8.65 -11.88
C VAL A 271 0.36 7.44 -12.00
N ARG A 272 1.55 7.62 -12.57
CA ARG A 272 2.48 6.51 -12.83
C ARG A 272 3.23 6.07 -11.57
N THR A 273 3.51 7.00 -10.66
CA THR A 273 4.32 6.77 -9.45
C THR A 273 3.65 7.35 -8.20
N ASN A 274 3.93 6.76 -7.03
CA ASN A 274 3.45 7.29 -5.73
C ASN A 274 3.99 8.70 -5.46
N TRP A 275 5.23 8.98 -5.87
CA TRP A 275 5.81 10.31 -5.78
C TRP A 275 4.96 11.36 -6.53
N GLN A 276 4.46 11.05 -7.73
CA GLN A 276 3.55 11.95 -8.44
C GLN A 276 2.24 12.18 -7.67
N ALA A 277 1.73 11.15 -6.98
CA ALA A 277 0.53 11.30 -6.16
C ALA A 277 0.78 12.23 -4.96
N GLU A 278 1.88 12.02 -4.24
CA GLU A 278 2.30 12.85 -3.10
C GLU A 278 2.50 14.31 -3.51
N ARG A 279 3.24 14.55 -4.60
CA ARG A 279 3.45 15.89 -5.15
C ARG A 279 2.15 16.55 -5.59
N LEU A 280 1.25 15.79 -6.23
CA LEU A 280 -0.04 16.31 -6.66
C LEU A 280 -0.93 16.66 -5.45
N ILE A 281 -0.94 15.88 -4.37
CA ILE A 281 -1.67 16.24 -3.14
C ILE A 281 -1.15 17.56 -2.57
N GLN A 282 0.18 17.71 -2.47
CA GLN A 282 0.79 18.93 -1.94
C GLN A 282 0.41 20.15 -2.78
N ALA A 283 0.50 20.04 -4.10
CA ALA A 283 0.13 21.12 -5.02
C ALA A 283 -1.38 21.41 -4.98
N ALA A 284 -2.23 20.39 -5.00
CA ALA A 284 -3.69 20.52 -4.93
C ALA A 284 -4.16 21.17 -3.63
N LYS A 285 -3.50 20.88 -2.50
CA LYS A 285 -3.79 21.48 -1.19
C LYS A 285 -3.56 22.99 -1.18
N GLN A 286 -2.52 23.49 -1.87
CA GLN A 286 -2.28 24.93 -2.03
C GLN A 286 -3.42 25.62 -2.80
N ASP A 287 -4.06 24.86 -3.68
CA ASP A 287 -5.15 25.30 -4.55
C ASP A 287 -6.55 24.99 -4.00
N GLY A 288 -6.66 24.52 -2.75
CA GLY A 288 -7.92 24.24 -2.06
C GLY A 288 -8.63 22.96 -2.51
N ILE A 289 -7.99 22.11 -3.32
CA ILE A 289 -8.54 20.83 -3.76
C ILE A 289 -8.05 19.72 -2.80
N VAL A 290 -8.99 18.99 -2.22
CA VAL A 290 -8.68 17.86 -1.35
C VAL A 290 -8.60 16.59 -2.19
N LEU A 291 -7.39 16.03 -2.29
CA LEU A 291 -7.16 14.73 -2.91
C LEU A 291 -6.91 13.68 -1.84
N HIS A 292 -7.56 12.53 -1.98
CA HIS A 292 -7.35 11.36 -1.13
C HIS A 292 -6.49 10.34 -1.87
N THR A 293 -5.41 9.88 -1.25
CA THR A 293 -4.65 8.74 -1.75
C THR A 293 -5.06 7.45 -1.07
N LYS A 294 -5.18 6.39 -1.86
CA LYS A 294 -5.31 5.02 -1.36
C LYS A 294 -3.94 4.41 -1.01
N SER A 295 -2.85 5.06 -1.42
CA SER A 295 -1.51 4.78 -0.92
C SER A 295 -1.53 5.04 0.58
N GLY A 296 -1.56 3.97 1.37
CA GLY A 296 -1.45 4.08 2.81
C GLY A 296 -0.13 4.80 3.11
N GLY A 297 -0.21 5.96 3.77
CA GLY A 297 0.81 6.22 4.77
C GLY A 297 0.62 5.09 5.77
N ASP A 298 1.62 4.21 5.92
CA ASP A 298 1.53 3.15 6.91
C ASP A 298 1.08 3.78 8.22
N LEU A 299 0.26 3.06 9.00
CA LEU A 299 -0.06 3.47 10.37
C LEU A 299 1.21 3.99 11.10
N TYR A 300 2.34 3.33 10.83
CA TYR A 300 3.68 3.62 11.35
C TYR A 300 4.35 4.90 10.85
N GLN A 301 3.81 5.58 9.84
CA GLN A 301 4.32 6.86 9.31
C GLN A 301 3.55 8.07 9.87
N LEU A 302 2.44 7.84 10.59
CA LEU A 302 1.71 8.91 11.25
C LEU A 302 2.54 9.46 12.42
N GLU A 303 2.55 10.78 12.57
CA GLU A 303 3.26 11.47 13.65
C GLU A 303 2.81 10.97 15.04
N SER A 304 1.51 10.73 15.22
CA SER A 304 0.95 10.16 16.45
C SER A 304 1.45 8.75 16.74
N THR A 305 1.64 7.91 15.70
CA THR A 305 2.19 6.56 15.87
C THR A 305 3.68 6.60 16.19
N HIS A 306 4.43 7.52 15.58
CA HIS A 306 5.83 7.75 15.93
C HIS A 306 5.99 8.19 17.38
N ASP A 307 5.11 9.08 17.87
CA ASP A 307 5.14 9.52 19.26
C ASP A 307 4.78 8.40 20.22
N LEU A 308 3.74 7.60 19.91
CA LEU A 308 3.41 6.42 20.69
C LEU A 308 4.59 5.43 20.77
N TYR A 309 5.30 5.24 19.65
CA TYR A 309 6.49 4.40 19.60
C TYR A 309 7.62 4.94 20.48
N LYS A 310 7.88 6.25 20.47
CA LYS A 310 8.87 6.90 21.35
C LYS A 310 8.52 6.71 22.82
N LEU A 311 7.24 6.86 23.19
CA LEU A 311 6.76 6.57 24.55
C LEU A 311 7.05 5.11 24.92
N MET A 312 6.62 4.13 24.10
CA MET A 312 6.85 2.71 24.39
C MET A 312 8.33 2.36 24.55
N LEU A 313 9.21 2.94 23.73
CA LEU A 313 10.65 2.77 23.87
C LEU A 313 11.19 3.34 25.18
N ALA A 314 10.72 4.53 25.59
CA ALA A 314 11.10 5.15 26.86
C ALA A 314 10.60 4.34 28.06
N LEU A 315 9.42 3.71 27.97
CA LEU A 315 8.90 2.85 29.04
C LEU A 315 9.68 1.54 29.16
N GLY A 316 9.93 0.88 28.02
CA GLY A 316 10.64 -0.39 28.00
C GLY A 316 12.14 -0.27 28.29
N ASN A 317 12.71 0.93 28.10
CA ASN A 317 14.14 1.18 28.21
C ASN A 317 14.42 2.53 28.90
N SER A 318 13.82 2.76 30.07
CA SER A 318 13.89 4.02 30.81
C SER A 318 15.31 4.44 31.22
N SER A 319 16.25 3.49 31.27
CA SER A 319 17.66 3.75 31.53
C SER A 319 18.45 4.22 30.31
N ASN A 320 17.84 4.26 29.12
CA ASN A 320 18.50 4.71 27.89
C ASN A 320 18.19 6.20 27.63
N PRO A 321 19.19 7.09 27.72
CA PRO A 321 19.00 8.54 27.56
C PRO A 321 18.40 8.91 26.20
N LEU A 322 18.75 8.19 25.12
CA LEU A 322 18.24 8.49 23.78
C LEU A 322 16.73 8.25 23.69
N HIS A 323 16.22 7.20 24.33
CA HIS A 323 14.78 6.92 24.35
C HIS A 323 14.02 7.94 25.18
N LEU A 324 14.60 8.37 26.31
CA LEU A 324 14.01 9.40 27.16
C LEU A 324 13.98 10.77 26.46
N ILE A 325 15.06 11.18 25.80
CA ILE A 325 15.12 12.43 25.03
C ILE A 325 14.12 12.40 23.86
N ASN A 326 14.06 11.31 23.11
CA ASN A 326 13.09 11.18 22.02
C ASN A 326 11.65 11.29 22.54
N PHE A 327 11.36 10.73 23.72
CA PHE A 327 10.05 10.90 24.36
C PHE A 327 9.81 12.34 24.81
N ILE A 328 10.80 13.02 25.38
CA ILE A 328 10.71 14.45 25.74
C ILE A 328 10.42 15.30 24.49
N GLU A 329 11.07 15.04 23.37
CA GLU A 329 10.80 15.73 22.10
C GLU A 329 9.47 15.34 21.43
N SER A 330 8.77 14.32 21.94
CA SER A 330 7.46 13.93 21.41
C SER A 330 6.35 14.92 21.82
N ASN A 331 5.21 14.85 21.14
CA ASN A 331 4.07 15.70 21.48
C ASN A 331 3.44 15.39 22.86
N TYR A 332 3.92 14.38 23.61
CA TYR A 332 3.39 14.01 24.92
C TYR A 332 3.83 14.92 26.07
N THR A 333 5.06 15.46 26.05
CA THR A 333 5.59 16.23 27.19
C THR A 333 5.47 17.74 26.98
N GLY A 334 5.50 18.21 25.72
CA GLY A 334 5.54 19.63 25.40
C GLY A 334 6.81 20.36 25.86
N LEU A 335 7.82 19.62 26.32
CA LEU A 335 9.12 20.13 26.73
C LEU A 335 10.02 20.27 25.50
N ARG A 336 10.86 21.31 25.50
CA ARG A 336 11.85 21.53 24.44
C ARG A 336 13.24 21.58 25.06
N PRO A 337 14.09 20.57 24.84
CA PRO A 337 15.43 20.56 25.40
C PRO A 337 16.22 21.79 24.93
N GLY A 338 16.92 22.43 25.86
CA GLY A 338 17.76 23.59 25.60
C GLY A 338 19.06 23.20 24.88
N TYR A 339 19.00 22.71 23.64
CA TYR A 339 20.17 22.19 22.90
C TYR A 339 21.35 23.16 22.76
N HIS A 340 21.13 24.45 23.01
CA HIS A 340 22.15 25.48 23.01
C HIS A 340 23.12 25.35 24.20
N VAL A 341 22.72 24.71 25.30
CA VAL A 341 23.53 24.50 26.51
C VAL A 341 24.60 23.43 26.28
N TYR A 342 24.32 22.42 25.45
CA TYR A 342 25.22 21.28 25.23
C TYR A 342 26.26 21.48 24.10
N ARG A 343 26.40 22.71 23.61
CA ARG A 343 27.29 23.03 22.48
C ARG A 343 28.75 22.99 22.92
N GLY A 344 29.49 21.97 22.47
CA GLY A 344 30.92 21.79 22.78
C GLY A 344 31.21 20.79 23.90
N MET A 345 30.19 20.12 24.44
CA MET A 345 30.34 18.98 25.34
C MET A 345 30.65 17.70 24.57
N CYS A 346 31.34 16.75 25.21
CA CYS A 346 31.47 15.41 24.64
C CYS A 346 30.13 14.65 24.74
N THR A 347 29.95 13.61 23.92
CA THR A 347 28.69 12.86 23.85
C THR A 347 28.29 12.19 25.16
N GLU A 348 29.27 11.78 25.97
CA GLU A 348 29.05 11.10 27.26
C GLU A 348 28.57 12.11 28.32
N ASP A 349 29.22 13.27 28.41
CA ASP A 349 28.83 14.34 29.34
C ASP A 349 27.46 14.92 28.97
N CYS A 350 27.20 15.10 27.67
CA CYS A 350 25.91 15.58 27.16
C CYS A 350 24.77 14.61 27.51
N ALA A 351 25.00 13.30 27.36
CA ALA A 351 24.01 12.28 27.71
C ALA A 351 23.75 12.21 29.22
N ALA A 352 24.79 12.34 30.05
CA ALA A 352 24.67 12.35 31.50
C ALA A 352 23.92 13.58 32.01
N ASP A 353 24.23 14.76 31.47
CA ASP A 353 23.60 16.04 31.84
C ASP A 353 22.14 16.09 31.37
N LEU A 354 21.84 15.66 30.13
CA LEU A 354 20.46 15.50 29.64
C LEU A 354 19.64 14.50 30.45
N GLN A 355 20.27 13.40 30.87
CA GLN A 355 19.61 12.41 31.73
C GLN A 355 19.31 13.01 33.10
N GLN A 356 20.23 13.82 33.64
CA GLN A 356 20.03 14.52 34.90
C GLN A 356 18.96 15.61 34.79
N ASP A 357 18.99 16.46 33.76
CA ASP A 357 17.96 17.50 33.52
C ASP A 357 16.56 16.88 33.31
N ALA A 358 16.48 15.78 32.56
CA ALA A 358 15.23 15.05 32.35
C ALA A 358 14.67 14.41 33.63
N LEU A 359 15.53 14.11 34.61
CA LEU A 359 15.13 13.55 35.91
C LEU A 359 14.92 14.65 36.97
N ASP A 360 15.61 15.78 36.86
CA ASP A 360 15.61 16.90 37.83
C ASP A 360 14.53 17.96 37.53
N GLU A 361 13.95 18.02 36.32
CA GLU A 361 12.72 18.78 36.09
C GLU A 361 11.59 18.18 36.95
N GLN A 362 11.34 18.81 38.10
CA GLN A 362 10.45 18.37 39.20
C GLN A 362 8.99 18.04 38.80
N GLY A 363 8.59 18.24 37.53
CA GLY A 363 7.27 17.87 37.00
C GLY A 363 7.24 16.57 36.18
N LEU A 364 8.37 16.13 35.62
CA LEU A 364 8.43 14.96 34.75
C LEU A 364 8.12 13.67 35.50
N GLY A 365 8.53 13.54 36.77
CA GLY A 365 8.23 12.36 37.58
C GLY A 365 6.73 12.16 37.86
N GLU A 366 6.01 13.22 38.20
CA GLU A 366 4.55 13.16 38.43
C GLU A 366 3.77 13.04 37.11
N GLU A 367 4.15 13.79 36.07
CA GLU A 367 3.51 13.69 34.75
C GLU A 367 3.77 12.33 34.09
N PHE A 368 4.99 11.81 34.15
CA PHE A 368 5.31 10.48 33.62
C PHE A 368 4.62 9.37 34.43
N ALA A 369 4.57 9.48 35.75
CA ALA A 369 3.82 8.53 36.59
C ALA A 369 2.31 8.60 36.34
N ASP A 370 1.74 9.77 36.06
CA ASP A 370 0.34 9.93 35.66
C ASP A 370 0.07 9.33 34.28
N ILE A 371 0.93 9.59 33.30
CA ILE A 371 0.86 8.99 31.96
C ILE A 371 0.91 7.46 32.07
N ILE A 372 1.84 6.92 32.86
CA ILE A 372 1.95 5.47 33.11
C ILE A 372 0.69 4.91 33.76
N ARG A 373 0.19 5.55 34.82
CA ARG A 373 -0.99 5.08 35.56
C ARG A 373 -2.22 5.05 34.65
N ARG A 374 -2.38 6.05 33.78
CA ARG A 374 -3.52 6.16 32.86
C ARG A 374 -3.41 5.22 31.66
N VAL A 375 -2.20 4.97 31.15
CA VAL A 375 -1.96 3.94 30.13
C VAL A 375 -2.24 2.55 30.71
N LEU A 376 -1.82 2.28 31.95
CA LEU A 376 -2.11 1.02 32.65
C LEU A 376 -3.61 0.82 32.88
N GLU A 377 -4.32 1.84 33.38
CA GLU A 377 -5.79 1.79 33.54
C GLU A 377 -6.49 1.46 32.20
N ARG A 378 -6.00 2.01 31.09
CA ARG A 378 -6.58 1.77 29.77
C ARG A 378 -6.21 0.41 29.18
N LEU A 379 -5.03 -0.13 29.50
CA LEU A 379 -4.63 -1.50 29.13
C LEU A 379 -5.49 -2.54 29.86
N GLU A 380 -5.80 -2.31 31.14
CA GLU A 380 -6.71 -3.16 31.93
C GLU A 380 -8.14 -3.17 31.35
N GLU A 381 -8.62 -2.05 30.79
CA GLU A 381 -9.92 -2.01 30.11
C GLU A 381 -9.96 -2.85 28.80
N VAL A 382 -8.81 -3.03 28.14
CA VAL A 382 -8.69 -3.76 26.86
C VAL A 382 -8.48 -5.27 27.08
N GLU A 383 -8.04 -5.68 28.27
CA GLU A 383 -7.82 -7.08 28.66
C GLU A 383 -9.11 -7.93 28.64
N HIS A 384 -10.28 -7.30 28.58
CA HIS A 384 -11.60 -7.94 28.53
C HIS A 384 -12.21 -8.02 27.12
N ILE A 385 -11.47 -7.67 26.07
CA ILE A 385 -11.93 -7.80 24.68
C ILE A 385 -11.59 -9.20 24.17
N ASP A 386 -12.61 -10.01 23.87
CA ASP A 386 -12.49 -11.40 23.41
C ASP A 386 -11.47 -11.53 22.26
N GLU A 387 -10.46 -12.37 22.48
CA GLU A 387 -9.35 -12.61 21.56
C GLU A 387 -9.82 -13.41 20.32
N SER A 388 -10.01 -12.71 19.20
CA SER A 388 -9.87 -13.34 17.88
C SER A 388 -9.19 -12.38 16.90
N ALA A 389 -7.85 -12.46 16.89
CA ALA A 389 -6.88 -12.09 15.86
C ALA A 389 -7.00 -10.78 15.03
N SER A 390 -5.82 -10.14 14.91
CA SER A 390 -5.31 -9.30 13.82
C SER A 390 -6.03 -7.99 13.45
N PHE A 391 -5.30 -6.88 13.62
CA PHE A 391 -5.58 -5.51 13.13
C PHE A 391 -6.84 -4.82 13.69
N ALA A 392 -7.96 -5.51 13.87
CA ALA A 392 -9.17 -4.97 14.48
C ALA A 392 -8.99 -4.70 15.98
N CYS A 393 -8.29 -5.58 16.70
CA CYS A 393 -7.91 -5.34 18.10
C CYS A 393 -6.96 -4.13 18.19
N LEU A 394 -5.90 -4.07 17.38
CA LEU A 394 -4.99 -2.90 17.37
C LEU A 394 -5.74 -1.60 17.05
N LYS A 395 -6.67 -1.62 16.09
CA LYS A 395 -7.50 -0.48 15.70
C LYS A 395 -8.53 -0.10 16.78
N ALA A 396 -9.15 -1.08 17.45
CA ALA A 396 -10.09 -0.88 18.55
C ALA A 396 -9.37 -0.32 19.77
N THR A 397 -8.23 -0.91 20.14
CA THR A 397 -7.34 -0.44 21.21
C THR A 397 -6.83 0.96 20.91
N MET A 398 -6.37 1.24 19.68
CA MET A 398 -6.00 2.60 19.26
C MET A 398 -7.19 3.57 19.26
N SER A 399 -8.41 3.15 18.86
CA SER A 399 -9.59 4.00 18.99
C SER A 399 -9.97 4.27 20.45
N ILE A 400 -9.78 3.30 21.35
CA ILE A 400 -10.01 3.45 22.79
C ILE A 400 -8.98 4.42 23.41
N TYR A 401 -7.75 4.42 22.89
CA TYR A 401 -6.74 5.43 23.20
C TYR A 401 -7.08 6.81 22.59
N LEU A 402 -7.68 6.86 21.40
CA LEU A 402 -8.00 8.09 20.69
C LEU A 402 -9.35 8.73 21.10
N VAL A 403 -10.22 8.00 21.80
CA VAL A 403 -11.52 8.50 22.29
C VAL A 403 -11.30 9.38 23.52
N GLN A 404 -11.45 10.69 23.36
CA GLN A 404 -11.51 11.62 24.49
C GLN A 404 -12.93 11.62 25.08
N GLU A 405 -13.10 11.24 26.35
CA GLU A 405 -14.35 11.52 27.07
C GLU A 405 -14.47 13.03 27.32
N THR A 406 -15.52 13.63 26.79
CA THR A 406 -15.89 15.04 27.01
C THR A 406 -16.62 15.20 28.36
N LYS A 407 -15.86 15.20 29.46
CA LYS A 407 -16.36 15.66 30.77
C LYS A 407 -15.71 17.00 31.16
N PRO A 408 -16.50 18.08 31.37
CA PRO A 408 -15.95 19.38 31.76
C PRO A 408 -15.14 19.27 33.06
N GLY A 409 -13.86 19.65 33.01
CA GLY A 409 -12.96 19.69 34.17
C GLY A 409 -12.16 18.42 34.46
N LYS A 410 -12.32 17.34 33.68
CA LYS A 410 -11.47 16.13 33.71
C LYS A 410 -11.07 15.64 32.31
N SER A 411 -11.23 16.47 31.29
CA SER A 411 -10.98 16.08 29.90
C SER A 411 -9.49 16.10 29.56
N ALA A 412 -9.13 15.04 28.85
CA ALA A 412 -7.90 14.81 28.14
C ALA A 412 -7.53 15.90 27.13
N HIS A 413 -6.67 16.85 27.49
CA HIS A 413 -6.03 17.77 26.53
C HIS A 413 -4.87 17.12 25.72
N TRP A 414 -4.78 15.78 25.67
CA TRP A 414 -3.50 15.10 25.45
C TRP A 414 -3.26 14.48 24.07
N ILE A 415 -4.19 14.51 23.10
CA ILE A 415 -3.89 13.99 21.75
C ILE A 415 -3.45 15.07 20.78
N VAL A 416 -3.88 16.32 20.97
CA VAL A 416 -3.36 17.46 20.21
C VAL A 416 -3.55 18.71 21.07
N ARG A 417 -2.48 19.40 21.47
CA ARG A 417 -2.63 20.79 21.91
C ARG A 417 -3.02 21.62 20.68
N ASP A 418 -3.96 22.55 20.86
CA ASP A 418 -4.60 23.37 19.82
C ASP A 418 -5.72 22.73 18.98
N PHE A 419 -6.36 21.63 19.42
CA PHE A 419 -7.61 21.15 18.79
C PHE A 419 -8.69 20.75 19.81
N GLU A 420 -9.96 21.06 19.50
CA GLU A 420 -11.16 20.67 20.27
C GLU A 420 -11.92 19.56 19.52
N GLN A 421 -12.19 18.43 20.20
CA GLN A 421 -12.95 17.29 19.64
C GLN A 421 -14.44 17.45 20.00
N ILE A 422 -15.31 17.50 18.99
CA ILE A 422 -16.75 17.80 19.20
C ILE A 422 -17.61 16.54 19.03
N ASP A 423 -17.14 15.56 18.26
CA ASP A 423 -17.73 14.23 18.10
C ASP A 423 -16.62 13.32 17.58
N GLY A 424 -16.74 12.00 17.73
CA GLY A 424 -15.66 10.99 17.59
C GLY A 424 -14.69 11.09 16.39
N ASP A 425 -15.03 11.87 15.35
CA ASP A 425 -14.27 12.04 14.10
C ASP A 425 -14.07 13.51 13.64
N ILE A 426 -14.34 14.50 14.50
CA ILE A 426 -14.28 15.94 14.16
C ILE A 426 -13.30 16.69 15.07
N LEU A 427 -12.29 17.31 14.47
CA LEU A 427 -11.30 18.17 15.15
C LEU A 427 -11.45 19.63 14.69
N ARG A 428 -11.48 20.57 15.64
CA ARG A 428 -11.49 22.02 15.41
C ARG A 428 -10.18 22.65 15.87
N SER A 429 -9.48 23.41 15.04
CA SER A 429 -8.22 24.07 15.42
C SER A 429 -8.44 25.28 16.34
N GLY A 430 -7.67 25.40 17.42
CA GLY A 430 -7.62 26.54 18.33
C GLY A 430 -6.73 27.70 17.86
N GLN A 431 -5.85 27.45 16.87
CA GLN A 431 -4.96 28.46 16.28
C GLN A 431 -5.06 28.45 14.75
N GLY A 432 -6.13 29.04 14.22
CA GLY A 432 -6.32 29.14 12.78
C GLY A 432 -7.67 29.75 12.43
N CYS A 433 -7.78 31.08 12.46
CA CYS A 433 -8.94 31.79 11.92
C CYS A 433 -8.65 32.20 10.47
N VAL A 434 -9.40 31.66 9.51
CA VAL A 434 -9.48 32.24 8.17
C VAL A 434 -10.78 33.03 8.12
N ARG A 435 -10.69 34.37 8.08
CA ARG A 435 -11.84 35.31 8.07
C ARG A 435 -12.78 35.21 9.28
N GLY A 436 -12.27 34.82 10.44
CA GLY A 436 -13.02 34.88 11.70
C GLY A 436 -14.00 33.72 11.94
N GLU A 437 -14.00 32.69 11.08
CA GLU A 437 -14.73 31.45 11.34
C GLU A 437 -13.76 30.30 11.66
N PRO A 438 -14.08 29.45 12.65
CA PRO A 438 -13.22 28.33 13.06
C PRO A 438 -13.21 27.23 12.00
N VAL A 439 -12.01 26.78 11.62
CA VAL A 439 -11.82 25.70 10.64
C VAL A 439 -12.16 24.35 11.28
N THR A 440 -13.04 23.58 10.62
CA THR A 440 -13.50 22.26 11.06
C THR A 440 -13.00 21.18 10.10
N TYR A 441 -12.31 20.16 10.61
CA TYR A 441 -11.80 19.04 9.82
C TYR A 441 -12.70 17.80 9.99
N HIS A 442 -13.08 17.18 8.87
CA HIS A 442 -13.87 15.95 8.83
C HIS A 442 -12.99 14.76 8.44
N PHE A 443 -12.98 13.71 9.26
CA PHE A 443 -12.42 12.42 8.87
C PHE A 443 -13.56 11.46 8.53
N ALA A 444 -13.50 10.82 7.37
CA ALA A 444 -14.46 9.78 6.99
C ALA A 444 -13.73 8.44 6.91
N CYS A 445 -13.90 7.59 7.94
CA CYS A 445 -13.56 6.18 7.88
C CYS A 445 -14.85 5.41 7.54
N LEU A 446 -14.94 4.85 6.33
CA LEU A 446 -16.03 3.93 6.00
C LEU A 446 -15.69 2.55 6.54
N SER A 447 -16.63 1.98 7.30
CA SER A 447 -16.58 0.58 7.73
C SER A 447 -17.15 -0.33 6.65
N ASP A 448 -16.74 -1.61 6.63
CA ASP A 448 -17.29 -2.62 5.71
C ASP A 448 -18.79 -2.92 6.00
N GLU A 449 -19.30 -2.57 7.18
CA GLU A 449 -20.72 -2.73 7.53
C GLU A 449 -21.64 -1.74 6.80
N ASP A 450 -21.12 -0.62 6.30
CA ASP A 450 -21.88 0.34 5.49
C ASP A 450 -22.07 -0.10 4.03
N MET A 451 -21.50 -1.24 3.62
CA MET A 451 -21.68 -1.81 2.28
C MET A 451 -22.81 -2.85 2.16
N CYS A 452 -23.44 -3.25 3.27
CA CYS A 452 -24.42 -4.35 3.26
C CYS A 452 -25.80 -3.97 3.84
N ARG A 453 -26.51 -3.06 3.16
CA ARG A 453 -27.98 -2.98 3.26
C ARG A 453 -28.63 -2.74 1.90
N GLY A 454 -29.25 -3.78 1.33
CA GLY A 454 -30.26 -3.57 0.28
C GLY A 454 -30.51 -4.68 -0.76
N ARG A 455 -31.05 -5.82 -0.31
CA ARG A 455 -32.05 -6.67 -0.98
C ARG A 455 -31.85 -7.15 -2.45
N SER A 456 -31.72 -8.48 -2.52
CA SER A 456 -32.39 -9.40 -3.46
C SER A 456 -32.26 -9.16 -4.97
N ARG A 457 -31.45 -9.99 -5.62
CA ARG A 457 -31.80 -10.65 -6.89
C ARG A 457 -30.96 -11.93 -7.04
N LYS A 458 -31.64 -13.07 -7.12
CA LYS A 458 -31.03 -14.36 -7.47
C LYS A 458 -30.61 -14.31 -8.94
N PHE A 459 -29.43 -14.81 -9.26
CA PHE A 459 -28.98 -15.03 -10.63
C PHE A 459 -29.80 -16.16 -11.28
N PRO A 460 -30.13 -16.08 -12.59
CA PRO A 460 -30.77 -17.17 -13.33
C PRO A 460 -29.87 -18.41 -13.48
#